data_AF-A0A7V6PAC5-F1
#
_entry.id   AF-A0A7V6PAC5-F1
#
_cell.length_a   1.000
_cell.length_b   1.000
_cell.length_c   1.000
_cell.angle_alpha   90.00
_cell.angle_beta   90.00
_cell.angle_gamma   90.00
#
_symmetry.space_group_name_H-M   'P 1'
#
loop_
_entity.id
_entity.type
_entity.pdbx_description
1 polymer ?
#
loop_
_entity_poly.entity_id
_entity_poly.type
_entity_poly.pdbx_seq_one_letter_code
_entity_poly.pdbx_strand_id
1 'polypeptide(L)'
;RRAGTRIAIDPVRKATVSISIVREQVEQAGMVYSYRVVAQRKSPIPAEVAARLGLPEGEILVHMRAVHYGNGQPFQLEDRWVNLRASPELEKADFWQLNANEWLVRNAPYLRADLTFSAENANRRDARLLQTEPGQALLIMHRTTWNALGPITTARVAFQPGHLVSTEKAANRG
;
A
#
# COMPACT_ATOMS: atom_id res chain seq x y z
N ARG A 1 1.70 57.85 -9.22
CA ARG A 1 1.69 56.76 -8.20
C ARG A 1 1.09 55.52 -8.85
N ARG A 2 1.89 54.51 -9.22
CA ARG A 2 1.39 53.21 -9.72
C ARG A 2 1.71 52.16 -8.64
N ALA A 3 0.67 51.62 -8.02
CA ALA A 3 0.80 50.53 -7.06
C ALA A 3 0.88 49.22 -7.86
N GLY A 4 1.98 48.49 -7.73
CA GLY A 4 2.12 47.14 -8.25
C GLY A 4 1.40 46.17 -7.32
N THR A 5 0.51 45.35 -7.87
CA THR A 5 -0.13 44.25 -7.14
C THR A 5 0.94 43.19 -6.84
N ARG A 6 1.29 43.01 -5.57
CA ARG A 6 2.18 41.94 -5.12
C ARG A 6 1.31 40.71 -4.83
N ILE A 7 1.38 39.69 -5.67
CA ILE A 7 0.74 38.40 -5.42
C ILE A 7 1.55 37.71 -4.31
N ALA A 8 0.95 37.57 -3.13
CA ALA A 8 1.50 36.71 -2.09
C ALA A 8 1.29 35.25 -2.51
N ILE A 9 2.37 34.59 -2.92
CA ILE A 9 2.37 33.13 -3.07
C ILE A 9 2.47 32.59 -1.65
N ASP A 10 1.35 32.22 -1.05
CA ASP A 10 1.36 31.50 0.21
C ASP A 10 1.96 30.11 -0.07
N PRO A 11 3.16 29.77 0.44
CA PRO A 11 3.79 28.52 0.08
C PRO A 11 2.93 27.38 0.62
N VAL A 12 2.33 26.60 -0.27
CA VAL A 12 1.61 25.37 0.09
C VAL A 12 2.55 24.51 0.92
N ARG A 13 2.27 24.38 2.22
CA ARG A 13 3.02 23.52 3.13
C ARG A 13 2.72 22.08 2.73
N LYS A 14 3.70 21.40 2.15
CA LYS A 14 3.58 20.00 1.69
C LYS A 14 4.13 19.07 2.76
N ALA A 15 3.32 18.11 3.18
CA ALA A 15 3.79 16.92 3.87
C ALA A 15 4.02 15.82 2.82
N THR A 16 5.15 15.11 2.91
CA THR A 16 5.47 14.00 2.00
C THR A 16 5.29 12.69 2.74
N VAL A 17 4.49 11.79 2.17
CA VAL A 17 4.39 10.39 2.62
C VAL A 17 5.23 9.55 1.65
N SER A 18 6.21 8.81 2.17
CA SER A 18 7.00 7.89 1.35
C SER A 18 6.31 6.54 1.19
N ILE A 19 6.43 5.96 0.00
CA ILE A 19 6.10 4.55 -0.23
C ILE A 19 7.26 3.71 0.29
N SER A 20 7.11 3.17 1.50
CA SER A 20 8.14 2.35 2.13
C SER A 20 7.93 0.85 1.91
N ILE A 21 9.01 0.10 2.04
CA ILE A 21 9.00 -1.36 2.13
C ILE A 21 8.61 -1.73 3.55
N VAL A 22 7.56 -2.53 3.70
CA VAL A 22 6.98 -2.85 5.02
C VAL A 22 7.97 -3.58 5.92
N ARG A 23 8.79 -4.47 5.34
CA ARG A 23 9.91 -5.13 6.03
C ARG A 23 10.81 -4.10 6.69
N GLU A 24 11.27 -3.11 5.92
CA GLU A 24 12.18 -2.08 6.41
C GLU A 24 11.54 -1.25 7.53
N GLN A 25 10.24 -0.95 7.44
CA GLN A 25 9.52 -0.25 8.51
C GLN A 25 9.49 -1.06 9.81
N VAL A 26 9.21 -2.36 9.73
CA VAL A 26 9.18 -3.26 10.89
C VAL A 26 10.58 -3.39 11.51
N GLU A 27 11.60 -3.58 10.68
CA GLU A 27 12.99 -3.73 11.13
C GLU A 27 13.55 -2.42 11.70
N GLN A 28 13.23 -1.25 11.11
CA GLN A 28 13.59 0.08 11.65
C GLN A 28 12.95 0.36 13.00
N ALA A 29 11.79 -0.22 13.28
CA ALA A 29 11.14 -0.19 14.58
C ALA A 29 11.73 -1.21 15.58
N GLY A 30 12.81 -1.91 15.22
CA GLY A 30 13.51 -2.86 16.08
C GLY A 30 12.81 -4.22 16.23
N MET A 31 11.88 -4.54 15.33
CA MET A 31 11.11 -5.79 15.38
C MET A 31 11.62 -6.82 14.37
N VAL A 32 11.47 -8.10 14.70
CA VAL A 32 11.75 -9.22 13.78
C VAL A 32 10.61 -9.34 12.78
N TYR A 33 10.93 -9.12 11.50
CA TYR A 33 9.96 -9.20 10.42
C TYR A 33 9.63 -10.65 10.02
N SER A 34 8.34 -10.91 9.77
CA SER A 34 7.92 -12.08 8.99
C SER A 34 6.70 -11.77 8.12
N TYR A 35 6.39 -12.67 7.18
CA TYR A 35 5.39 -12.45 6.13
C TYR A 35 4.63 -13.74 5.86
N ARG A 36 3.32 -13.64 5.62
CA ARG A 36 2.48 -14.79 5.27
C ARG A 36 1.43 -14.44 4.24
N VAL A 37 1.44 -15.12 3.10
CA VAL A 37 0.34 -15.09 2.13
C VAL A 37 -0.83 -15.90 2.67
N VAL A 38 -2.02 -15.31 2.60
CA VAL A 38 -3.28 -15.88 3.07
C VAL A 38 -4.10 -16.42 1.91
N ALA A 39 -4.05 -15.74 0.76
CA ALA A 39 -4.73 -16.14 -0.46
C ALA A 39 -4.01 -15.55 -1.66
N GLN A 40 -4.01 -16.27 -2.77
CA GLN A 40 -3.51 -15.80 -4.06
C GLN A 40 -4.29 -16.48 -5.19
N ARG A 41 -4.71 -15.72 -6.19
CA ARG A 41 -5.33 -16.24 -7.42
C ARG A 41 -5.25 -15.24 -8.56
N LYS A 42 -5.29 -15.72 -9.80
CA LYS A 42 -5.72 -14.88 -10.94
C LYS A 42 -7.24 -14.72 -10.87
N SER A 43 -7.73 -13.49 -10.96
CA SER A 43 -9.16 -13.20 -10.76
C SER A 43 -9.58 -12.02 -11.64
N PRO A 44 -10.84 -12.01 -12.14
CA PRO A 44 -11.42 -10.79 -12.70
C PRO A 44 -11.45 -9.70 -11.62
N ILE A 45 -11.06 -8.49 -11.99
CA ILE A 45 -11.15 -7.32 -11.09
C ILE A 45 -12.61 -6.86 -10.95
N PRO A 46 -13.08 -6.55 -9.73
CA PRO A 46 -14.39 -5.93 -9.53
C PRO A 46 -14.39 -4.46 -9.97
N ALA A 47 -15.58 -3.90 -10.22
CA ALA A 47 -15.80 -2.51 -10.63
C ALA A 47 -14.98 -1.47 -9.82
N GLU A 48 -14.93 -1.61 -8.49
CA GLU A 48 -14.20 -0.65 -7.62
C GLU A 48 -12.68 -0.66 -7.86
N VAL A 49 -12.11 -1.84 -8.14
CA VAL A 49 -10.68 -2.03 -8.40
C VAL A 49 -10.37 -1.56 -9.83
N ALA A 50 -11.25 -1.87 -10.77
CA ALA A 50 -11.20 -1.41 -12.15
C ALA A 50 -11.16 0.13 -12.22
N ALA A 51 -12.06 0.81 -11.51
CA ALA A 51 -12.09 2.26 -11.42
C ALA A 51 -10.80 2.86 -10.85
N ARG A 52 -10.24 2.26 -9.78
CA ARG A 52 -8.96 2.72 -9.20
C ARG A 52 -7.77 2.54 -10.13
N LEU A 53 -7.75 1.47 -10.93
CA LEU A 53 -6.64 1.17 -11.84
C LEU A 53 -6.79 1.90 -13.18
N GLY A 54 -8.00 2.32 -13.55
CA GLY A 54 -8.30 2.80 -14.90
C GLY A 54 -8.32 1.67 -15.92
N LEU A 55 -8.79 0.48 -15.52
CA LEU A 55 -8.91 -0.70 -16.37
C LEU A 55 -10.39 -1.09 -16.56
N PRO A 56 -10.74 -1.87 -17.58
CA PRO A 56 -12.07 -2.48 -17.71
C PRO A 56 -12.39 -3.43 -16.54
N GLU A 57 -13.62 -3.39 -16.05
CA GLU A 57 -14.12 -4.41 -15.13
C GLU A 57 -13.97 -5.81 -15.73
N GLY A 58 -13.61 -6.79 -14.91
CA GLY A 58 -13.43 -8.17 -15.35
C GLY A 58 -12.04 -8.51 -15.89
N GLU A 59 -11.13 -7.54 -16.10
CA GLU A 59 -9.76 -7.84 -16.51
C GLU A 59 -9.05 -8.74 -15.48
N ILE A 60 -8.31 -9.74 -15.97
CA ILE A 60 -7.70 -10.76 -15.13
C ILE A 60 -6.36 -10.28 -14.59
N LEU A 61 -6.31 -10.00 -13.30
CA LEU A 61 -5.09 -9.65 -12.58
C LEU A 61 -4.77 -10.69 -11.49
N VAL A 62 -3.57 -10.62 -10.90
CA VAL A 62 -3.24 -11.42 -9.71
C VAL A 62 -3.78 -10.70 -8.48
N HIS A 63 -4.71 -11.34 -7.78
CA HIS A 63 -5.22 -10.90 -6.48
C HIS A 63 -4.54 -11.71 -5.39
N MET A 64 -3.96 -11.03 -4.41
CA MET A 64 -3.33 -11.65 -3.26
C MET A 64 -3.68 -10.93 -1.96
N ARG A 65 -3.73 -11.70 -0.89
CA ARG A 65 -3.81 -11.18 0.48
C ARG A 65 -2.66 -11.70 1.29
N ALA A 66 -2.04 -10.83 2.07
CA ALA A 66 -0.94 -11.22 2.92
C ALA A 66 -0.89 -10.40 4.19
N VAL A 67 -0.32 -10.98 5.23
CA VAL A 67 -0.11 -10.33 6.53
C VAL A 67 1.39 -10.17 6.73
N HIS A 68 1.79 -8.96 7.09
CA HIS A 68 3.14 -8.64 7.55
C HIS A 68 3.13 -8.69 9.08
N TYR A 69 4.20 -9.17 9.69
CA TYR A 69 4.32 -9.32 11.13
C TYR A 69 5.58 -8.63 11.64
N GLY A 70 5.51 -8.09 12.86
CA GLY A 70 6.65 -7.67 13.66
C GLY A 70 6.62 -8.40 14.99
N ASN A 71 7.71 -9.07 15.37
CA ASN A 71 7.79 -9.90 16.59
C ASN A 71 6.66 -10.94 16.68
N GLY A 72 6.26 -11.51 15.55
CA GLY A 72 5.18 -12.49 15.45
C GLY A 72 3.76 -11.93 15.60
N GLN A 73 3.59 -10.64 15.84
CA GLN A 73 2.30 -9.97 15.90
C GLN A 73 1.95 -9.37 14.53
N PRO A 74 0.69 -9.46 14.04
CA PRO A 74 0.31 -8.85 12.77
C PRO A 74 0.59 -7.34 12.82
N PHE A 75 1.30 -6.81 11.83
CA PHE A 75 1.63 -5.39 11.73
C PHE A 75 0.66 -4.68 10.78
N GLN A 76 0.40 -5.29 9.62
CA GLN A 76 -0.59 -4.84 8.66
C GLN A 76 -1.07 -5.99 7.77
N LEU A 77 -2.29 -5.85 7.25
CA LEU A 77 -2.92 -6.75 6.28
C LEU A 77 -2.98 -6.06 4.92
N GLU A 78 -2.38 -6.66 3.89
CA GLU A 78 -2.50 -6.23 2.50
C GLU A 78 -3.55 -7.06 1.76
N ASP A 79 -4.40 -6.38 0.98
CA ASP A 79 -5.25 -6.93 -0.09
C ASP A 79 -4.85 -6.21 -1.39
N ARG A 80 -4.24 -6.95 -2.32
CA ARG A 80 -3.48 -6.40 -3.44
C ARG A 80 -3.89 -7.02 -4.76
N TRP A 81 -3.98 -6.17 -5.78
CA TRP A 81 -4.09 -6.54 -7.18
C TRP A 81 -2.82 -6.15 -7.93
N VAL A 82 -2.25 -7.08 -8.71
CA VAL A 82 -1.02 -6.89 -9.47
C VAL A 82 -1.30 -7.13 -10.95
N ASN A 83 -0.95 -6.16 -11.77
CA ASN A 83 -1.04 -6.24 -13.22
C ASN A 83 0.28 -6.74 -13.82
N LEU A 84 0.29 -8.01 -14.21
CA LEU A 84 1.46 -8.64 -14.80
C LEU A 84 1.86 -8.02 -16.15
N ARG A 85 0.96 -7.36 -16.87
CA ARG A 85 1.31 -6.66 -18.12
C ARG A 85 2.23 -5.47 -17.88
N ALA A 86 2.05 -4.78 -16.75
CA ALA A 86 2.88 -3.65 -16.31
C ALA A 86 4.04 -4.09 -15.42
N SER A 87 4.16 -5.40 -15.13
CA SER A 87 5.22 -6.02 -14.33
C SER A 87 5.52 -7.44 -14.82
N PRO A 88 6.02 -7.59 -16.06
CA PRO A 88 6.17 -8.89 -16.72
C PRO A 88 7.16 -9.81 -16.00
N GLU A 89 8.13 -9.27 -15.27
CA GLU A 89 9.06 -10.03 -14.44
C GLU A 89 8.36 -10.86 -13.35
N LEU A 90 7.15 -10.48 -12.94
CA LEU A 90 6.33 -11.22 -11.98
C LEU A 90 5.51 -12.35 -12.61
N GLU A 91 5.52 -12.52 -13.93
CA GLU A 91 4.68 -13.52 -14.59
C GLU A 91 5.00 -14.95 -14.14
N LYS A 92 6.27 -15.23 -13.83
CA LYS A 92 6.75 -16.52 -13.35
C LYS A 92 7.04 -16.54 -11.84
N ALA A 93 6.70 -15.47 -11.12
CA ALA A 93 6.97 -15.37 -9.70
C ALA A 93 6.05 -16.29 -8.88
N ASP A 94 6.63 -16.99 -7.90
CA ASP A 94 5.87 -17.66 -6.86
C ASP A 94 5.53 -16.68 -5.75
N PHE A 95 4.31 -16.12 -5.82
CA PHE A 95 3.83 -15.16 -4.83
C PHE A 95 3.66 -15.76 -3.43
N TRP A 96 3.61 -17.09 -3.24
CA TRP A 96 3.56 -17.68 -1.89
C TRP A 96 4.86 -17.48 -1.12
N GLN A 97 5.97 -17.35 -1.83
CA GLN A 97 7.30 -17.13 -1.26
C GLN A 97 7.77 -15.68 -1.45
N LEU A 98 7.21 -14.96 -2.42
CA LEU A 98 7.58 -13.60 -2.75
C LEU A 98 6.73 -12.55 -2.02
N ASN A 99 7.39 -11.69 -1.27
CA ASN A 99 6.79 -10.46 -0.76
C ASN A 99 6.57 -9.45 -1.90
N ALA A 100 5.34 -9.39 -2.42
CA ALA A 100 5.01 -8.50 -3.54
C ALA A 100 5.21 -7.01 -3.22
N ASN A 101 4.99 -6.57 -1.98
CA ASN A 101 5.24 -5.19 -1.58
C ASN A 101 6.71 -4.82 -1.80
N GLU A 102 7.59 -5.62 -1.22
CA GLU A 102 9.03 -5.40 -1.29
C GLU A 102 9.55 -5.52 -2.73
N TRP A 103 9.12 -6.57 -3.44
CA TRP A 103 9.56 -6.76 -4.83
C TRP A 103 9.14 -5.59 -5.72
N LEU A 104 7.88 -5.15 -5.64
CA LEU A 104 7.38 -4.05 -6.47
C LEU A 104 8.07 -2.73 -6.15
N VAL A 105 8.31 -2.42 -4.88
CA VAL A 105 9.00 -1.17 -4.51
C VAL A 105 10.45 -1.17 -4.97
N ARG A 106 11.14 -2.32 -4.94
CA ARG A 106 12.54 -2.42 -5.39
C ARG A 106 12.70 -2.48 -6.91
N ASN A 107 11.78 -3.12 -7.62
CA ASN A 107 11.98 -3.52 -9.03
C ASN A 107 10.99 -2.88 -10.01
N ALA A 108 9.84 -2.37 -9.56
CA ALA A 108 8.84 -1.78 -10.45
C ALA A 108 8.84 -0.25 -10.33
N PRO A 109 9.71 0.47 -11.08
CA PRO A 109 9.75 1.91 -11.04
C PRO A 109 8.39 2.48 -11.46
N TYR A 110 7.83 3.35 -10.62
CA TYR A 110 6.56 4.01 -10.88
C TYR A 110 6.81 5.49 -11.21
N LEU A 111 5.99 6.02 -12.12
CA LEU A 111 5.97 7.44 -12.50
C LEU A 111 4.99 8.24 -11.65
N ARG A 112 3.94 7.57 -11.17
CA ARG A 112 2.88 8.18 -10.38
C ARG A 112 2.39 7.20 -9.33
N ALA A 113 2.04 7.74 -8.18
CA ALA A 113 1.35 7.02 -7.13
C ALA A 113 0.23 7.88 -6.55
N ASP A 114 -0.91 7.23 -6.29
CA ASP A 114 -2.00 7.82 -5.54
C ASP A 114 -2.09 7.10 -4.20
N LEU A 115 -2.12 7.88 -3.12
CA LEU A 115 -2.30 7.39 -1.76
C LEU A 115 -3.53 8.05 -1.16
N THR A 116 -4.42 7.26 -0.56
CA THR A 116 -5.61 7.75 0.13
C THR A 116 -5.72 7.04 1.47
N PHE A 117 -6.05 7.79 2.51
CA PHE A 117 -6.29 7.27 3.85
C PHE A 117 -7.76 7.37 4.20
N SER A 118 -8.28 6.34 4.86
CA SER A 118 -9.64 6.27 5.36
C SER A 118 -9.68 5.49 6.67
N ALA A 119 -10.83 5.49 7.33
CA ALA A 119 -11.11 4.61 8.45
C ALA A 119 -12.14 3.55 8.01
N GLU A 120 -11.94 2.32 8.45
CA GLU A 120 -12.93 1.25 8.32
C GLU A 120 -13.04 0.50 9.64
N ASN A 121 -14.22 -0.06 9.94
CA ASN A 121 -14.35 -1.01 11.04
C ASN A 121 -13.85 -2.38 10.59
N ALA A 122 -13.09 -3.06 11.46
CA ALA A 122 -12.60 -4.40 11.21
C ALA A 122 -13.77 -5.37 10.96
N ASN A 123 -13.92 -5.84 9.72
CA ASN A 123 -14.82 -6.94 9.43
C ASN A 123 -14.27 -8.24 10.06
N ARG A 124 -15.07 -9.31 10.12
CA ARG A 124 -14.67 -10.59 10.75
C ARG A 124 -13.37 -11.17 10.19
N ARG A 125 -13.10 -11.01 8.89
CA ARG A 125 -11.89 -11.54 8.24
C ARG A 125 -10.67 -10.71 8.62
N ASP A 126 -10.78 -9.39 8.49
CA ASP A 126 -9.69 -8.47 8.81
C ASP A 126 -9.36 -8.55 10.31
N ALA A 127 -10.37 -8.59 11.18
CA ALA A 127 -10.23 -8.81 12.62
C ALA A 127 -9.45 -10.09 12.95
N ARG A 128 -9.83 -11.22 12.34
CA ARG A 128 -9.13 -12.50 12.52
C ARG A 128 -7.67 -12.44 12.04
N LEU A 129 -7.40 -11.82 10.90
CA LEU A 129 -6.05 -11.77 10.31
C LEU A 129 -5.14 -10.79 11.05
N LEU A 130 -5.70 -9.70 11.58
CA LEU A 130 -5.00 -8.73 12.42
C LEU A 130 -5.03 -9.09 13.91
N GLN A 131 -5.63 -10.22 14.30
CA GLN A 131 -5.76 -10.62 15.71
C GLN A 131 -6.37 -9.50 16.59
N THR A 132 -7.39 -8.84 16.06
CA THR A 132 -8.17 -7.82 16.77
C THR A 132 -9.65 -8.20 16.79
N GLU A 133 -10.50 -7.36 17.36
CA GLU A 133 -11.93 -7.61 17.48
C GLU A 133 -12.71 -7.08 16.27
N PRO A 134 -13.77 -7.77 15.83
CA PRO A 134 -14.71 -7.21 14.86
C PRO A 134 -15.26 -5.87 15.35
N GLY A 135 -15.32 -4.87 14.47
CA GLY A 135 -15.77 -3.53 14.80
C GLY A 135 -14.67 -2.55 15.25
N GLN A 136 -13.46 -3.03 15.55
CA GLN A 136 -12.34 -2.14 15.92
C GLN A 136 -11.99 -1.19 14.76
N ALA A 137 -11.65 0.05 15.10
CA ALA A 137 -11.30 1.05 14.09
C ALA A 137 -9.93 0.74 13.50
N LEU A 138 -9.87 0.63 12.17
CA LEU A 138 -8.65 0.41 11.41
C LEU A 138 -8.34 1.65 10.57
N LEU A 139 -7.09 2.07 10.60
CA LEU A 139 -6.58 2.95 9.56
C LEU A 139 -6.40 2.13 8.28
N ILE A 140 -6.92 2.65 7.18
CA ILE A 140 -6.81 2.04 5.86
C ILE A 140 -6.02 2.97 4.95
N MET A 141 -5.00 2.43 4.28
CA MET A 141 -4.31 3.10 3.17
C MET A 141 -4.65 2.37 1.87
N HIS A 142 -5.19 3.11 0.91
CA HIS A 142 -5.22 2.67 -0.48
C HIS A 142 -4.03 3.26 -1.22
N ARG A 143 -3.30 2.42 -1.94
CA ARG A 143 -2.19 2.83 -2.80
C ARG A 143 -2.39 2.26 -4.18
N THR A 144 -2.32 3.10 -5.20
CA THR A 144 -2.22 2.65 -6.59
C THR A 144 -0.98 3.26 -7.23
N THR A 145 -0.23 2.48 -8.00
CA THR A 145 0.96 2.95 -8.71
C THR A 145 0.88 2.64 -10.20
N TRP A 146 1.46 3.52 -11.01
CA TRP A 146 1.50 3.41 -12.46
C TRP A 146 2.90 3.67 -13.01
N ASN A 147 3.22 3.01 -14.10
CA ASN A 147 4.38 3.31 -14.94
C ASN A 147 3.95 3.62 -16.38
N ALA A 148 4.92 3.70 -17.29
CA ALA A 148 4.65 3.97 -18.70
C ALA A 148 3.82 2.87 -19.40
N LEU A 149 3.82 1.64 -18.88
CA LEU A 149 3.03 0.53 -19.43
C LEU A 149 1.58 0.51 -18.91
N GLY A 150 1.29 1.26 -17.85
CA GLY A 150 -0.04 1.38 -17.25
C GLY A 150 -0.05 1.16 -15.74
N PRO A 151 -1.20 0.77 -15.15
CA PRO A 151 -1.30 0.51 -13.72
C PRO A 151 -0.50 -0.73 -13.34
N ILE A 152 0.42 -0.59 -12.39
CA ILE A 152 1.24 -1.67 -11.84
C ILE A 152 0.43 -2.48 -10.83
N THR A 153 -0.13 -1.81 -9.84
CA THR A 153 -0.79 -2.44 -8.70
C THR A 153 -1.73 -1.47 -8.00
N THR A 154 -2.78 -2.00 -7.38
CA THR A 154 -3.50 -1.31 -6.31
C THR A 154 -3.52 -2.19 -5.07
N ALA A 155 -3.37 -1.59 -3.89
CA ALA A 155 -3.38 -2.28 -2.61
C ALA A 155 -4.24 -1.52 -1.61
N ARG A 156 -5.12 -2.25 -0.91
CA ARG A 156 -5.72 -1.84 0.35
C ARG A 156 -4.86 -2.40 1.49
N VAL A 157 -4.35 -1.52 2.33
CA VAL A 157 -3.55 -1.87 3.51
C VAL A 157 -4.35 -1.50 4.75
N ALA A 158 -4.69 -2.50 5.56
CA ALA A 158 -5.31 -2.30 6.87
C ALA A 158 -4.24 -2.41 7.95
N PHE A 159 -4.04 -1.35 8.71
CA PHE A 159 -3.09 -1.33 9.83
C PHE A 159 -3.76 -1.86 11.11
N GLN A 160 -2.96 -2.35 12.04
CA GLN A 160 -3.39 -2.60 13.42
C GLN A 160 -4.13 -1.39 14.02
N PRO A 161 -5.11 -1.59 14.93
CA PRO A 161 -5.70 -0.50 15.69
C PRO A 161 -4.65 0.36 16.39
N GLY A 162 -4.87 1.68 16.40
CA GLY A 162 -3.95 2.64 17.02
C GLY A 162 -2.71 2.99 16.18
N HIS A 163 -2.57 2.46 14.96
CA HIS A 163 -1.48 2.83 14.07
C HIS A 163 -1.50 4.33 13.72
N LEU A 164 -0.31 4.95 13.73
CA LEU A 164 -0.11 6.37 13.44
C LEU A 164 0.73 6.53 12.18
N VAL A 165 0.31 7.45 11.30
CA VAL A 165 1.11 7.87 10.15
C VAL A 165 1.73 9.23 10.47
N SER A 166 3.06 9.28 10.48
CA SER A 166 3.85 10.50 10.64
C SER A 166 4.55 10.87 9.34
N THR A 167 4.66 12.17 9.08
CA THR A 167 5.42 12.71 7.94
C THR A 167 6.68 13.45 8.39
N GLU A 168 7.09 13.30 9.65
CA GLU A 168 8.33 13.90 10.12
C GLU A 168 9.53 13.19 9.48
N LYS A 169 10.46 13.97 8.91
CA LYS A 169 11.77 13.44 8.54
C LYS A 169 12.37 12.85 9.81
N ALA A 170 12.71 11.56 9.79
CA ALA A 170 13.69 11.04 10.72
C ALA A 170 14.95 11.89 10.55
N ALA A 171 15.12 12.89 11.41
CA ALA A 171 16.38 13.57 11.54
C ALA A 171 17.36 12.48 11.95
N ASN A 172 18.32 12.19 11.07
CA ASN A 172 19.53 11.45 11.42
C ASN A 172 20.03 12.02 12.74
N ARG A 173 19.82 11.28 13.84
CA ARG A 173 20.61 11.46 15.05
C ARG A 173 21.91 10.72 14.79
N GLY A 174 22.85 11.42 14.16
CA GLY A 174 24.27 11.11 14.26
C GLY A 174 24.81 11.51 15.61
#